data_AF-A0A9D8FP56-F1
#
_entry.id   AF-A0A9D8FP56-F1
#
_cell.length_a   1.000
_cell.length_b   1.000
_cell.length_c   1.000
_cell.angle_alpha   90.00
_cell.angle_beta   90.00
_cell.angle_gamma   90.00
#
_symmetry.space_group_name_H-M   'P 1'
#
loop_
_entity.id
_entity.type
_entity.pdbx_description
1 polymer ?
#
loop_
_entity_poly.entity_id
_entity_poly.type
_entity_poly.pdbx_seq_one_letter_code
_entity_poly.pdbx_strand_id
1 'polypeptide(L)'
;MAKERICPICKKWFIPNKYRPNQTICSNLECQYQRQLDNMKKWRNGNPNYFRYREAKDETWKETCKDRAKRWRERHQEYLKLYRQEHKDRYRIYMRQYMQDYRKKKKQDQYQKEEKGMLPGESKSPETKTEGKEA
;
A
#
# COMPACT_ATOMS: atom_id res chain seq x y z
N MET A 1 -24.23 -12.68 -42.15
CA MET A 1 -24.64 -13.55 -41.03
C MET A 1 -23.47 -13.68 -40.06
N ALA A 2 -23.69 -13.50 -38.76
CA ALA A 2 -22.65 -13.73 -37.76
C ALA A 2 -22.41 -15.24 -37.64
N LYS A 3 -21.16 -15.69 -37.86
CA LYS A 3 -20.79 -17.10 -37.71
C LYS A 3 -20.69 -17.45 -36.23
N GLU A 4 -21.18 -18.63 -35.86
CA GLU A 4 -21.02 -19.17 -34.51
C GLU A 4 -19.54 -19.36 -34.16
N ARG A 5 -19.22 -19.14 -32.89
CA ARG A 5 -17.86 -19.28 -32.35
C ARG A 5 -17.90 -19.99 -31.01
N ILE A 6 -16.79 -20.61 -30.64
CA ILE A 6 -16.61 -21.23 -29.32
C ILE A 6 -15.91 -20.23 -28.41
N CYS A 7 -16.46 -20.00 -27.21
CA CYS A 7 -15.82 -19.15 -26.20
C CYS A 7 -14.60 -19.87 -25.61
N PRO A 8 -13.40 -19.26 -25.56
CA PRO A 8 -12.22 -19.93 -25.00
C PRO A 8 -12.27 -20.14 -23.48
N ILE A 9 -13.13 -19.40 -22.76
CA ILE A 9 -13.23 -19.48 -21.30
C ILE A 9 -14.19 -20.59 -20.87
N CYS A 10 -15.44 -20.55 -21.34
CA CYS A 10 -16.46 -21.53 -20.95
C CYS A 10 -16.68 -22.66 -21.98
N LYS A 11 -16.01 -22.62 -23.13
CA LYS A 11 -16.08 -23.62 -24.22
C LYS A 11 -17.49 -23.81 -24.82
N LYS A 12 -18.41 -22.88 -24.57
CA LYS A 12 -19.76 -22.88 -25.15
C LYS A 12 -19.79 -22.16 -26.49
N TRP A 13 -20.66 -22.63 -27.38
CA TRP A 13 -20.99 -21.95 -28.62
C TRP A 13 -21.73 -20.63 -28.34
N PHE A 14 -21.40 -19.58 -29.08
CA PHE A 14 -22.08 -18.30 -29.01
C PHE A 14 -22.06 -17.58 -30.36
N ILE A 15 -23.03 -16.70 -30.56
CA ILE A 15 -23.11 -15.81 -31.72
C ILE A 15 -22.54 -14.44 -31.32
N PRO A 16 -21.52 -13.92 -32.04
CA PRO A 16 -20.99 -12.59 -31.80
C PRO A 16 -22.07 -11.50 -31.91
N ASN A 17 -21.96 -10.46 -31.08
CA ASN A 17 -22.85 -9.31 -31.16
C ASN A 17 -22.72 -8.61 -32.53
N LYS A 18 -23.85 -8.21 -33.13
CA LYS A 18 -23.93 -7.45 -34.40
C LYS A 18 -22.99 -6.25 -34.45
N TYR A 19 -22.83 -5.52 -33.34
CA TYR A 19 -21.96 -4.34 -33.25
C TYR A 19 -20.50 -4.67 -32.93
N ARG A 20 -20.19 -5.92 -32.58
CA ARG A 20 -18.85 -6.41 -32.27
C ARG A 20 -18.61 -7.76 -32.97
N PRO A 21 -18.55 -7.79 -34.32
CA PRO A 21 -18.38 -9.04 -35.07
C PRO A 21 -17.05 -9.76 -34.77
N ASN A 22 -16.07 -9.03 -34.22
CA ASN A 22 -14.77 -9.54 -33.80
C ASN A 22 -14.76 -10.10 -32.38
N GLN A 23 -15.92 -10.25 -31.73
CA GLN A 23 -16.02 -10.81 -30.39
C GLN A 23 -15.46 -12.24 -30.35
N THR A 24 -14.48 -12.48 -29.48
CA THR A 24 -13.82 -13.78 -29.27
C THR A 24 -14.39 -14.54 -28.07
N ILE A 25 -14.98 -13.84 -27.12
CA ILE A 25 -15.47 -14.37 -25.84
C ILE A 25 -16.96 -14.08 -25.71
N CYS A 26 -17.75 -15.07 -25.28
CA CYS A 26 -19.21 -14.94 -25.17
C CYS A 26 -19.65 -13.83 -24.19
N SER A 27 -20.90 -13.38 -24.30
CA SER A 27 -21.47 -12.26 -23.50
C SER A 27 -21.72 -12.58 -22.02
N ASN A 28 -21.43 -13.80 -21.55
CA ASN A 28 -21.60 -14.18 -20.14
C ASN A 28 -20.68 -13.34 -19.23
N LEU A 29 -21.23 -12.78 -18.15
CA LEU A 29 -20.52 -11.91 -17.20
C LEU A 29 -19.21 -12.52 -16.69
N GLU A 30 -19.22 -13.80 -16.30
CA GLU A 30 -18.01 -14.49 -15.80
C GLU A 30 -16.90 -14.52 -16.85
N CYS A 31 -17.25 -14.80 -18.10
CA CYS A 31 -16.30 -14.83 -19.20
C CYS A 31 -15.80 -13.43 -19.56
N GLN A 32 -16.66 -12.42 -19.47
CA GLN A 32 -16.30 -11.03 -19.72
C GLN A 32 -15.36 -10.50 -18.64
N TYR A 33 -15.60 -10.86 -17.38
CA TYR A 33 -14.76 -10.51 -16.25
C TYR A 33 -13.38 -11.15 -16.37
N GLN A 34 -13.32 -12.46 -16.66
CA GLN A 34 -12.04 -13.14 -16.87
C GLN A 34 -11.26 -12.52 -18.04
N ARG A 35 -11.92 -12.18 -19.16
CA ARG A 35 -11.28 -11.44 -20.26
C ARG A 35 -10.67 -10.13 -19.79
N GLN A 36 -11.39 -9.38 -18.97
CA GLN A 36 -10.92 -8.10 -18.45
C GLN A 36 -9.66 -8.29 -17.60
N LEU A 37 -9.64 -9.29 -16.72
CA LEU A 37 -8.47 -9.63 -15.91
C LEU A 37 -7.27 -10.03 -16.77
N ASP A 38 -7.48 -10.87 -17.79
CA ASP A 38 -6.42 -11.31 -18.70
C ASP A 38 -5.85 -10.13 -19.51
N ASN A 39 -6.73 -9.23 -19.98
CA ASN A 39 -6.33 -8.02 -20.68
C ASN A 39 -5.53 -7.09 -19.75
N MET A 40 -5.98 -6.90 -18.51
CA MET A 40 -5.24 -6.11 -17.51
C MET A 40 -3.87 -6.73 -17.22
N LYS A 41 -3.78 -8.06 -17.09
CA LYS A 41 -2.52 -8.77 -16.86
C LYS A 41 -1.56 -8.58 -18.03
N LYS A 42 -2.01 -8.81 -19.27
CA LYS A 42 -1.21 -8.59 -20.49
C LYS A 42 -0.72 -7.15 -20.58
N TRP A 43 -1.61 -6.20 -20.31
CA TRP A 43 -1.26 -4.79 -20.34
C TRP A 43 -0.22 -4.43 -19.28
N ARG A 44 -0.37 -4.89 -18.03
CA ARG A 44 0.61 -4.67 -16.96
C ARG A 44 1.97 -5.27 -17.29
N ASN A 45 2.00 -6.47 -17.87
CA ASN A 45 3.24 -7.12 -18.29
C ASN A 45 3.97 -6.35 -19.40
N GLY A 46 3.22 -5.77 -20.36
CA GLY A 46 3.79 -4.89 -21.38
C GLY A 46 4.13 -3.48 -20.88
N ASN A 47 3.58 -3.08 -19.72
CA ASN A 47 3.73 -1.75 -19.13
C ASN A 47 4.25 -1.83 -17.68
N PRO A 48 5.42 -2.48 -17.43
CA PRO A 48 5.89 -2.78 -16.08
C PRO A 48 6.19 -1.52 -15.25
N ASN A 49 6.53 -0.41 -15.91
CA ASN A 49 6.90 0.85 -15.26
C ASN A 49 5.77 1.89 -15.23
N TYR A 50 4.59 1.59 -15.79
CA TYR A 50 3.49 2.55 -15.87
C TYR A 50 3.06 3.08 -14.50
N PHE A 51 3.06 2.21 -13.49
CA PHE A 51 2.73 2.60 -12.11
C PHE A 51 3.97 2.97 -11.27
N ARG A 52 5.18 2.58 -11.67
CA ARG A 52 6.38 2.70 -10.82
C ARG A 52 7.21 3.96 -11.08
N TYR A 53 7.15 4.53 -12.27
CA TYR A 53 8.16 5.51 -12.69
C TYR A 53 8.09 6.85 -11.93
N ARG A 54 6.88 7.34 -11.59
CA ARG A 54 6.72 8.60 -10.85
C ARG A 54 6.83 8.46 -9.33
N GLU A 55 6.53 7.29 -8.78
CA GLU A 55 6.45 7.09 -7.32
C GLU A 55 7.82 6.92 -6.64
N ALA A 56 8.79 6.32 -7.33
CA ALA A 56 10.03 5.87 -6.69
C ALA A 56 11.22 6.85 -6.82
N LYS A 57 11.24 7.73 -7.83
CA LYS A 57 12.44 8.54 -8.15
C LYS A 57 12.28 10.05 -7.95
N ASP A 58 11.07 10.55 -7.81
CA ASP A 58 10.81 11.98 -7.74
C ASP A 58 10.49 12.41 -6.30
N GLU A 59 11.41 13.16 -5.69
CA GLU A 59 11.19 13.69 -4.33
C GLU A 59 10.01 14.66 -4.30
N THR A 60 9.76 15.39 -5.41
CA THR A 60 8.62 16.30 -5.53
C THR A 60 7.28 15.54 -5.54
N TRP A 61 7.27 14.29 -6.03
CA TRP A 61 6.08 13.44 -5.98
C TRP A 61 5.73 13.02 -4.55
N LYS A 62 6.74 12.65 -3.75
CA LYS A 62 6.53 12.33 -2.32
C LYS A 62 6.00 13.54 -1.57
N GLU A 63 6.58 14.71 -1.82
CA GLU A 63 6.16 15.98 -1.23
C GLU A 63 4.70 16.31 -1.60
N THR A 64 4.37 16.17 -2.88
CA THR A 64 3.00 16.37 -3.37
C THR A 64 2.01 15.38 -2.74
N CYS A 65 2.41 14.11 -2.55
CA CYS A 65 1.58 13.12 -1.86
C CYS A 65 1.33 13.52 -0.40
N LYS A 66 2.37 13.95 0.32
CA LYS A 66 2.25 14.43 1.70
C LYS A 66 1.31 15.64 1.78
N ASP A 67 1.45 16.61 0.89
CA ASP A 67 0.64 17.82 0.85
C ASP A 67 -0.82 17.51 0.50
N ARG A 68 -1.09 16.68 -0.51
CA ARG A 68 -2.45 16.21 -0.82
C ARG A 68 -3.10 15.52 0.37
N ALA A 69 -2.37 14.63 1.04
CA ALA A 69 -2.88 13.93 2.22
C ALA A 69 -3.16 14.91 3.38
N LYS A 70 -2.30 15.91 3.58
CA LYS A 70 -2.51 16.98 4.56
C LYS A 70 -3.77 17.78 4.24
N ARG A 71 -3.91 18.32 3.03
CA ARG A 71 -5.10 19.07 2.59
C ARG A 71 -6.38 18.26 2.68
N TRP A 72 -6.30 16.95 2.44
CA TRP A 72 -7.45 16.06 2.62
C TRP A 72 -7.85 15.98 4.09
N ARG A 73 -6.89 15.74 5.00
CA ARG A 73 -7.18 15.69 6.45
C ARG A 73 -7.71 17.01 6.99
N GLU A 74 -7.21 18.14 6.49
CA GLU A 74 -7.69 19.48 6.86
C GLU A 74 -9.13 19.71 6.43
N ARG A 75 -9.50 19.29 5.22
CA ARG A 75 -10.88 19.42 4.73
C ARG A 75 -11.86 18.41 5.32
N HIS A 76 -11.37 17.28 5.83
CA HIS A 76 -12.20 16.15 6.27
C HIS A 76 -12.05 15.87 7.77
N GLN A 77 -11.96 16.93 8.59
CA GLN A 77 -11.79 16.79 10.03
C GLN A 77 -12.97 16.06 10.70
N GLU A 78 -14.20 16.39 10.33
CA GLU A 78 -15.40 15.77 10.90
C GLU A 78 -15.48 14.27 10.54
N TYR A 79 -15.19 13.92 9.28
CA TYR A 79 -15.07 12.52 8.87
C TYR A 79 -14.04 11.77 9.72
N LEU A 80 -12.86 12.37 9.95
CA LEU A 80 -11.81 11.75 10.77
C LEU A 80 -12.23 11.59 12.25
N LYS A 81 -13.03 12.51 12.79
CA LYS A 81 -13.57 12.39 14.16
C LYS A 81 -14.53 11.21 14.23
N LEU A 82 -15.51 11.13 13.32
CA LEU A 82 -16.48 10.04 13.27
C LEU A 82 -15.80 8.69 13.06
N TYR A 83 -14.87 8.62 12.10
CA TYR A 83 -14.09 7.41 11.81
C TYR A 83 -13.33 6.93 13.06
N ARG A 84 -12.66 7.84 13.79
CA ARG A 84 -11.95 7.51 15.03
C ARG A 84 -12.88 7.02 16.14
N GLN A 85 -14.09 7.56 16.24
CA GLN A 85 -15.07 7.13 17.23
C GLN A 85 -15.58 5.72 16.90
N GLU A 86 -15.99 5.49 15.65
CA GLU A 86 -16.48 4.21 15.16
C GLU A 86 -15.43 3.10 15.29
N HIS A 87 -14.16 3.41 15.03
CA HIS A 87 -13.07 2.42 14.99
C HIS A 87 -12.23 2.36 16.28
N LYS A 88 -12.69 2.99 17.37
CA LYS A 88 -11.93 3.16 18.62
C LYS A 88 -11.49 1.84 19.23
N ASP A 89 -12.36 0.83 19.25
CA ASP A 89 -12.06 -0.45 19.88
C ASP A 89 -11.08 -1.30 19.06
N ARG A 90 -11.23 -1.28 17.73
CA ARG A 90 -10.24 -1.89 16.82
C ARG A 90 -8.87 -1.24 17.03
N TYR A 91 -8.81 0.08 17.13
CA TYR A 91 -7.56 0.80 17.40
C TYR A 91 -6.95 0.42 18.76
N ARG A 92 -7.76 0.26 19.80
CA ARG A 92 -7.29 -0.19 21.12
C ARG A 92 -6.68 -1.59 21.09
N ILE A 93 -7.31 -2.53 20.39
CA ILE A 93 -6.81 -3.91 20.23
C ILE A 93 -5.48 -3.87 19.47
N TYR A 94 -5.46 -3.16 18.34
CA TYR A 94 -4.24 -2.97 17.54
C TYR A 94 -3.10 -2.39 18.39
N MET A 95 -3.35 -1.31 19.14
CA MET A 95 -2.34 -0.67 19.98
C MET A 95 -1.83 -1.59 21.09
N ARG A 96 -2.71 -2.42 21.68
CA ARG A 96 -2.29 -3.42 22.67
C ARG A 96 -1.31 -4.43 22.07
N GLN A 97 -1.65 -4.98 20.91
CA GLN A 97 -0.80 -5.94 20.19
C GLN A 97 0.52 -5.29 19.79
N TYR A 98 0.46 -4.10 19.18
CA TYR A 98 1.63 -3.32 18.80
C TYR A 98 2.59 -3.11 19.98
N MET A 99 2.08 -2.72 21.16
CA MET A 99 2.92 -2.51 22.35
C MET A 99 3.49 -3.81 22.92
N GLN A 100 2.77 -4.93 22.81
CA GLN A 100 3.30 -6.24 23.19
C GLN A 100 4.47 -6.64 22.29
N ASP A 101 4.31 -6.50 20.98
CA ASP A 101 5.34 -6.84 20.00
C ASP A 101 6.54 -5.92 20.11
N TYR A 102 6.32 -4.62 20.34
CA TYR A 102 7.38 -3.67 20.60
C TYR A 102 8.21 -4.05 21.83
N ARG A 103 7.57 -4.42 22.95
CA ARG A 103 8.27 -4.87 24.18
C ARG A 103 9.03 -6.17 23.96
N LYS A 104 8.44 -7.14 23.27
CA LYS A 104 9.11 -8.40 22.90
C LYS A 104 10.36 -8.13 22.07
N LYS A 105 10.23 -7.30 21.02
CA LYS A 105 11.35 -6.90 20.17
C LYS A 105 12.45 -6.21 20.97
N LYS A 106 12.10 -5.26 21.83
CA LYS A 106 13.07 -4.58 22.70
C LYS A 106 13.81 -5.56 23.62
N LYS A 107 13.11 -6.53 24.21
CA LYS A 107 13.72 -7.57 25.05
C LYS A 107 14.65 -8.48 24.24
N GLN A 108 14.26 -8.83 23.02
CA GLN A 108 15.08 -9.60 22.10
C GLN A 108 16.34 -8.83 21.68
N ASP A 109 16.21 -7.54 21.36
CA ASP A 109 17.35 -6.66 21.06
C ASP A 109 18.30 -6.53 22.26
N GLN A 110 17.77 -6.53 23.49
CA GLN A 110 18.58 -6.53 24.72
C GLN A 110 19.31 -7.86 24.91
N TYR A 111 18.62 -9.00 24.79
CA TYR A 111 19.23 -10.32 24.85
C TYR A 111 20.33 -10.50 23.78
N GLN A 112 20.08 -10.04 22.56
CA GLN A 112 21.06 -10.08 21.47
C GLN A 112 22.27 -9.17 21.71
N LYS A 113 22.11 -8.07 22.47
CA LYS A 113 23.24 -7.20 22.89
C LYS A 113 24.06 -7.83 24.01
N GLU A 114 23.39 -8.48 24.96
CA GLU A 114 24.03 -9.22 26.06
C GLU A 114 24.77 -10.47 25.55
N GLU A 115 24.16 -11.24 24.63
CA GLU A 115 24.75 -12.42 23.98
C GLU A 115 25.96 -12.09 23.09
N LYS A 116 25.97 -10.90 22.46
CA LYS A 116 27.12 -10.40 21.69
C LYS A 116 28.20 -9.70 22.52
N GLY A 117 28.11 -9.74 23.85
CA GLY A 117 29.20 -9.31 24.75
C GLY A 117 29.56 -7.83 24.68
N MET A 118 28.62 -6.93 24.40
CA MET A 118 28.89 -5.48 24.49
C MET A 118 28.55 -4.99 25.90
N LEU A 119 29.58 -4.82 26.74
CA LEU A 119 29.46 -4.32 28.12
C LEU A 119 28.68 -3.00 28.18
N PRO A 120 27.74 -2.82 29.13
CA PRO A 120 27.00 -1.58 29.31
C PRO A 120 27.85 -0.60 30.13
N GLY A 121 28.46 0.40 29.50
CA GLY A 121 29.23 1.38 30.26
C GLY A 121 30.06 2.40 29.49
N GLU A 122 29.51 3.07 28.48
CA GLU A 122 30.02 4.39 28.07
C GLU A 122 28.84 5.28 27.63
N SER A 123 28.08 5.77 28.61
CA SER A 123 27.31 7.00 28.40
C SER A 123 28.30 8.16 28.34
N LYS A 124 28.72 8.56 27.13
CA LYS A 124 29.30 9.90 26.93
C LYS A 124 28.23 10.94 27.26
N SER A 125 28.34 11.52 28.46
CA SER A 125 27.65 12.76 28.80
C SER A 125 27.99 13.82 27.75
N PRO A 126 27.02 14.59 27.24
CA PRO A 126 27.33 15.78 26.45
C PRO A 126 27.98 16.80 27.39
N GLU A 127 29.25 17.12 27.14
CA GLU A 127 29.91 18.25 27.77
C GLU A 127 29.10 19.52 27.49
N THR A 128 28.61 20.13 28.56
CA THR A 128 28.01 21.45 28.55
C THR A 128 29.09 22.46 28.15
N LYS A 129 29.08 22.92 26.91
CA LYS A 129 29.79 24.15 26.52
C LYS A 129 29.09 25.34 27.18
N THR A 130 29.65 25.80 28.29
CA THR A 130 29.45 27.15 28.81
C THR A 130 30.08 28.14 27.83
N GLU A 131 29.27 28.87 27.08
CA GLU A 131 29.70 30.06 26.35
C GLU A 131 30.00 31.18 27.36
N GLY A 132 31.27 31.59 27.41
CA GLY A 132 31.70 32.79 28.10
C GLY A 132 31.23 34.02 27.34
N LYS A 133 30.38 34.83 27.98
CA LYS A 133 30.19 36.24 27.67
C LYS A 133 31.24 37.03 28.44
N GLU A 134 32.23 37.57 27.74
CA GLU A 134 32.97 38.74 28.22
C GLU A 134 32.41 40.00 27.56
N ALA A 135 32.51 41.09 28.31
CA ALA A 135 31.90 42.40 28.12
C ALA A 135 32.66 43.28 27.12
#